data_AF-A0A3G7U962-F1
#
_entry.id   AF-A0A3G7U962-F1
#
_cell.length_a   1.000
_cell.length_b   1.000
_cell.length_c   1.000
_cell.angle_alpha   90.00
_cell.angle_beta   90.00
_cell.angle_gamma   90.00
#
_symmetry.space_group_name_H-M   'P 1'
#
loop_
_entity.id
_entity.type
_entity.pdbx_description
1 polymer ?
#
loop_
_entity_poly.entity_id
_entity_poly.type
_entity_poly.pdbx_seq_one_letter_code
_entity_poly.pdbx_strand_id
1 'polypeptide(L)' 'MLAGRFVLDAGTAPKSITWIDAIGDDAGKRLPASYRLEGDDFVFIAADEGMPRPTVFSTGPGQTMRTFVRRR' A
#
# COMPACT_ATOMS: atom_id res chain seq x y z
N MET A 1 -10.72 -14.25 -0.64
CA MET A 1 -9.79 -14.14 -1.79
C MET A 1 -9.41 -12.67 -1.91
N LEU A 2 -8.18 -12.33 -2.29
CA LEU A 2 -7.77 -10.95 -2.60
C LEU A 2 -7.49 -10.90 -4.09
N ALA A 3 -8.07 -9.93 -4.80
CA ALA A 3 -7.83 -9.71 -6.22
C ALA A 3 -7.78 -8.21 -6.46
N GLY A 4 -6.83 -7.74 -7.26
CA GLY A 4 -6.65 -6.31 -7.46
C GLY A 4 -5.42 -6.02 -8.29
N ARG A 5 -5.14 -4.72 -8.47
CA ARG A 5 -3.91 -4.24 -9.09
C ARG A 5 -3.21 -3.23 -8.20
N PHE A 6 -1.90 -3.18 -8.33
CA PHE A 6 -1.08 -2.12 -7.76
C PHE A 6 -0.63 -1.17 -8.87
N VAL A 7 -0.72 0.12 -8.58
CA VAL A 7 -0.03 1.17 -9.37
C VAL A 7 1.12 1.66 -8.53
N LEU A 8 2.35 1.51 -9.04
CA LEU A 8 3.57 1.95 -8.35
C LEU A 8 4.12 3.19 -9.06
N ASP A 9 4.55 4.17 -8.27
CA ASP A 9 5.32 5.32 -8.74
C ASP A 9 6.54 5.50 -7.81
N ALA A 10 7.72 5.22 -8.38
CA ALA A 10 8.99 5.32 -7.69
C ALA A 10 9.61 6.73 -7.74
N GLY A 11 8.99 7.69 -8.45
CA GLY A 11 9.44 9.07 -8.55
C GLY A 11 9.05 9.95 -7.35
N THR A 12 8.17 9.46 -6.48
CA THR A 12 7.76 10.17 -5.25
C THR A 12 8.64 9.81 -4.06
N ALA A 13 8.66 10.67 -3.04
CA ALA A 13 9.32 10.43 -1.77
C ALA A 13 8.33 10.61 -0.60
N PRO A 14 7.97 9.53 0.14
CA PRO A 14 8.28 8.12 -0.12
C PRO A 14 7.72 7.60 -1.45
N LYS A 15 8.24 6.48 -1.96
CA LYS A 15 7.72 5.83 -3.17
C LYS A 15 6.26 5.45 -2.94
N SER A 16 5.41 5.69 -3.93
CA SER A 16 3.97 5.55 -3.77
C SER A 16 3.46 4.25 -4.40
N ILE A 17 2.50 3.61 -3.72
CA ILE A 17 1.77 2.46 -4.24
C ILE A 17 0.28 2.70 -4.02
N THR A 18 -0.56 2.44 -5.02
CA THR A 18 -2.01 2.52 -4.87
C THR A 18 -2.61 1.16 -5.12
N TRP A 19 -3.27 0.60 -4.11
CA TRP A 19 -4.06 -0.63 -4.23
C TRP A 19 -5.40 -0.27 -4.86
N ILE A 20 -5.79 -1.04 -5.87
CA ILE A 20 -7.12 -0.96 -6.48
C ILE A 20 -7.74 -2.35 -6.35
N ASP A 21 -8.72 -2.49 -5.46
CA ASP A 21 -9.37 -3.77 -5.24
C ASP A 21 -10.25 -4.12 -6.44
N ALA A 22 -10.29 -5.39 -6.80
CA ALA A 22 -11.12 -5.90 -7.88
C ALA A 22 -12.38 -6.59 -7.35
N ILE A 23 -12.49 -6.85 -6.04
CA ILE A 23 -13.56 -7.64 -5.44
C ILE A 23 -13.96 -7.11 -4.05
N GLY A 24 -15.12 -7.53 -3.55
CA GLY A 24 -15.62 -7.16 -2.22
C GLY A 24 -16.13 -5.71 -2.14
N ASP A 25 -16.39 -5.24 -0.92
CA ASP A 25 -17.00 -3.92 -0.63
C ASP A 25 -16.10 -2.74 -1.03
N ASP A 26 -14.80 -3.01 -1.25
CA ASP A 26 -13.81 -2.04 -1.68
C ASP A 26 -13.49 -2.11 -3.18
N ALA A 27 -14.24 -2.90 -3.96
CA ALA A 27 -14.04 -3.02 -5.40
C ALA A 27 -14.03 -1.65 -6.10
N GLY A 28 -12.97 -1.38 -6.85
CA GLY A 28 -12.75 -0.12 -7.56
C GLY A 28 -12.17 1.02 -6.71
N LYS A 29 -12.17 0.90 -5.38
CA LYS A 29 -11.58 1.91 -4.50
C LYS A 29 -10.08 1.99 -4.68
N ARG A 30 -9.55 3.20 -4.51
CA ARG A 30 -8.11 3.50 -4.64
C ARG A 30 -7.54 3.78 -3.27
N LEU A 31 -6.96 2.77 -2.64
CA LEU A 31 -6.36 2.93 -1.32
C LEU A 31 -4.94 3.53 -1.48
N PRO A 32 -4.70 4.76 -0.98
CA PRO A 32 -3.41 5.41 -1.11
C PRO A 32 -2.41 4.82 -0.11
N ALA A 33 -1.23 4.43 -0.60
CA ALA A 33 -0.19 3.84 0.23
C ALA A 33 1.23 4.29 -0.15
N SER A 34 2.16 4.14 0.77
CA SER A 34 3.59 4.33 0.51
C SER A 34 4.32 3.02 0.68
N TYR A 35 5.40 2.80 -0.07
CA TYR A 35 6.16 1.56 0.02
C TYR A 35 7.67 1.77 0.10
N ARG A 36 8.33 0.77 0.70
CA ARG A 36 9.76 0.52 0.63
C ARG A 36 9.95 -0.87 0.04
N LEU A 37 10.92 -0.97 -0.87
CA LEU A 37 11.35 -2.23 -1.45
C LEU A 37 12.87 -2.24 -1.37
N GLU A 38 13.39 -2.96 -0.39
CA GLU A 38 14.79 -2.96 0.02
C GLU A 38 15.22 -4.41 0.24
N GLY A 39 16.13 -4.92 -0.60
CA GLY A 39 16.56 -6.32 -0.53
C GLY A 39 15.39 -7.30 -0.72
N ASP A 40 15.17 -8.14 0.28
CA ASP A 40 14.11 -9.15 0.31
C ASP A 40 12.80 -8.62 0.93
N ASP A 41 12.81 -7.40 1.47
CA ASP A 41 11.69 -6.80 2.18
C ASP A 41 10.89 -5.85 1.29
N PHE A 42 9.59 -6.14 1.17
CA PHE A 42 8.59 -5.26 0.59
C PHE A 42 7.62 -4.82 1.70
N VAL A 43 7.72 -3.56 2.11
CA VAL A 43 6.88 -2.97 3.15
C VAL A 43 5.99 -1.92 2.51
N PHE A 44 4.69 -1.94 2.78
CA PHE A 44 3.82 -0.82 2.46
C PHE A 44 2.93 -0.43 3.63
N ILE A 45 2.56 0.86 3.67
CA ILE A 45 1.57 1.41 4.59
C ILE A 45 0.47 2.10 3.79
N ALA A 46 -0.75 1.60 3.94
CA ALA A 46 -1.95 2.14 3.30
C ALA A 46 -2.77 2.94 4.31
N ALA A 47 -3.44 3.98 3.83
CA ALA A 47 -4.54 4.61 4.53
C ALA A 47 -5.88 4.15 3.94
N ASP A 48 -6.93 4.24 4.74
CA ASP A 48 -8.31 4.00 4.30
C ASP A 48 -8.72 4.98 3.18
N GLU A 49 -9.81 4.65 2.51
CA GLU A 49 -10.37 5.52 1.47
C GLU A 49 -10.65 6.94 2.00
N GLY A 50 -10.27 7.95 1.21
CA GLY A 50 -10.46 9.36 1.56
C GLY A 50 -9.41 9.94 2.53
N MET A 51 -8.57 9.10 3.15
CA MET A 51 -7.47 9.56 4.00
C MET A 51 -6.23 9.92 3.16
N PRO A 52 -5.37 10.85 3.65
CA PRO A 52 -4.13 11.19 2.97
C PRO A 52 -3.17 10.00 2.92
N ARG A 53 -2.39 9.92 1.84
CA ARG A 53 -1.33 8.91 1.69
C ARG A 53 -0.33 9.03 2.86
N PRO A 54 -0.05 7.96 3.61
CA PRO A 54 0.92 8.01 4.70
C PRO A 54 2.32 8.29 4.19
N THR A 55 3.06 9.19 4.83
CA THR A 55 4.47 9.51 4.49
C THR A 55 5.47 8.93 5.47
N VAL A 56 4.99 8.38 6.59
CA VAL A 56 5.79 7.72 7.63
C VAL A 56 5.35 6.27 7.74
N PHE A 57 6.31 5.35 7.86
CA PHE A 57 6.05 3.92 8.02
C PHE A 57 5.80 3.58 9.49
N SER A 58 4.66 4.05 10.01
CA SER A 58 4.15 3.76 11.35
C SER A 58 2.63 3.81 11.32
N THR A 59 1.95 2.91 12.01
CA THR A 59 0.48 2.80 11.97
C THR A 59 -0.18 3.71 12.99
N GLY A 60 -1.16 4.50 12.54
CA GLY A 60 -2.20 5.13 13.36
C GLY A 60 -3.61 4.66 12.99
N PRO A 61 -4.67 5.30 13.52
CA PRO A 61 -6.04 5.04 13.11
C PRO A 61 -6.23 5.15 11.60
N GLY A 62 -6.95 4.19 11.01
CA GLY A 62 -7.22 4.13 9.57
C GLY A 62 -5.99 3.86 8.70
N GLN A 63 -4.93 3.27 9.28
CA GLN A 63 -3.73 2.88 8.57
C GLN A 63 -3.41 1.40 8.78
N THR A 64 -3.02 0.73 7.70
CA THR A 64 -2.59 -0.67 7.73
C THR A 64 -1.18 -0.77 7.16
N MET A 65 -0.27 -1.39 7.90
CA MET A 65 1.08 -1.71 7.42
C MET A 65 1.20 -3.21 7.16
N ARG A 66 1.82 -3.58 6.04
CA ARG A 66 2.14 -4.98 5.71
C ARG A 66 3.58 -5.10 5.25
N THR A 67 4.21 -6.20 5.67
CA THR A 67 5.56 -6.58 5.27
C THR A 67 5.51 -7.93 4.57
N PHE A 68 6.14 -8.02 3.41
CA PHE A 68 6.32 -9.24 2.64
C PHE A 68 7.81 -9.51 2.51
N VAL A 69 8.22 -10.74 2.81
CA VAL A 69 9.61 -11.18 2.68
C VAL A 69 9.68 -12.17 1.53
N ARG A 70 10.61 -11.96 0.59
CA ARG A 70 10.88 -12.93 -0.49
C ARG A 70 11.31 -14.26 0.13
N ARG A 71 10.54 -15.32 -0.13
CA ARG A 71 10.99 -16.69 0.16
C ARG A 71 12.01 -17.12 -0.89
N ARG A 72 13.07 -17.79 -0.44
CA ARG A 72 14.08 -18.42 -1.30
C ARG A 72 13.64 -19.81 -1.71
#